data_AF-A0A8J4VNW2-F1
#
_entry.id   AF-A0A8J4VNW2-F1
#
_cell.length_a   1.000
_cell.length_b   1.000
_cell.length_c   1.000
_cell.angle_alpha   90.00
_cell.angle_beta   90.00
_cell.angle_gamma   90.00
#
_symmetry.space_group_name_H-M   'P 1'
#
loop_
_entity.id
_entity.type
_entity.pdbx_description
1 polymer ?
#
loop_
_entity_poly.entity_id
_entity_poly.type
_entity_poly.pdbx_seq_one_letter_code
_entity_poly.pdbx_strand_id
1 'polypeptide(L)'
;MSCCLSCPYIAMAEEEPVDQKKYFEELCKPKCVKPLLEYQACVKRIQGDESGHKHCTGQYFDYWSCVDKCAAPKIFSKLKNAYMVFSMRTFAFF
;
A
#
# COMPACT_ATOMS: atom_id res chain seq x y z
N MET A 1 -37.96 25.79 20.34
CA MET A 1 -36.56 26.15 20.00
C MET A 1 -35.79 24.85 19.82
N SER A 2 -35.86 24.18 18.68
CA SER A 2 -35.21 24.53 17.39
C SER A 2 -33.69 24.34 17.50
N CYS A 3 -32.99 23.45 16.80
CA CYS A 3 -33.05 22.99 15.40
C CYS A 3 -32.11 21.73 15.32
N CYS A 4 -32.20 20.72 14.45
CA CYS A 4 -32.75 20.55 13.11
C CYS A 4 -33.19 19.08 12.88
N LEU A 5 -34.47 18.91 12.54
CA LEU A 5 -35.12 17.70 12.05
C LEU A 5 -34.98 17.59 10.51
N SER A 6 -33.77 17.59 9.96
CA SER A 6 -33.62 17.53 8.49
C SER A 6 -32.33 16.88 8.00
N CYS A 7 -32.13 15.59 8.28
CA CYS A 7 -31.50 14.71 7.31
C CYS A 7 -32.05 13.28 7.43
N PRO A 8 -32.81 12.79 6.44
CA PRO A 8 -33.34 11.44 6.41
C PRO A 8 -32.34 10.45 5.78
N TYR A 9 -31.22 10.17 6.45
CA TYR A 9 -30.32 9.07 6.09
C TYR A 9 -30.20 8.13 7.30
N ILE A 10 -31.22 7.30 7.52
CA ILE A 10 -31.30 5.92 7.00
C ILE A 10 -30.17 5.06 7.56
N ALA A 11 -30.58 4.20 8.49
CA ALA A 11 -29.97 2.94 8.86
C ALA A 11 -29.32 2.22 7.66
N MET A 12 -28.01 1.93 7.78
CA MET A 12 -27.21 0.86 7.11
C MET A 12 -25.74 1.31 7.12
N ALA A 13 -25.08 1.31 8.27
CA ALA A 13 -23.67 1.73 8.38
C ALA A 13 -22.76 0.63 8.97
N GLU A 14 -23.03 -0.65 8.67
CA GLU A 14 -22.17 -1.77 9.09
C GLU A 14 -21.74 -2.64 7.90
N GLU A 15 -21.29 -2.02 6.81
CA GLU A 15 -20.39 -2.69 5.87
C GLU A 15 -19.22 -1.75 5.63
N GLU A 16 -18.17 -1.91 6.43
CA GLU A 16 -16.90 -1.22 6.22
C GLU A 16 -16.42 -1.56 4.79
N PRO A 17 -16.22 -0.58 3.90
CA PRO A 17 -15.80 -0.87 2.54
C PRO A 17 -14.44 -1.57 2.62
N VAL A 18 -14.42 -2.87 2.30
CA VAL A 18 -13.19 -3.66 2.33
C VAL A 18 -12.21 -3.04 1.34
N ASP A 19 -11.12 -2.47 1.86
CA ASP A 19 -10.06 -1.92 1.02
C ASP A 19 -9.42 -3.05 0.20
N GLN A 20 -9.85 -3.14 -1.06
CA GLN A 20 -9.40 -4.14 -2.01
C GLN A 20 -7.88 -4.07 -2.22
N LYS A 21 -7.27 -2.89 -2.03
CA LYS A 21 -5.82 -2.71 -2.13
C LYS A 21 -5.11 -3.55 -1.08
N LYS A 22 -5.50 -3.41 0.21
CA LYS A 22 -4.89 -4.15 1.32
C LYS A 22 -5.01 -5.66 1.12
N TYR A 23 -6.15 -6.14 0.63
CA TYR A 23 -6.33 -7.56 0.33
C TYR A 23 -5.32 -8.08 -0.71
N PHE A 24 -5.13 -7.34 -1.82
CA PHE A 24 -4.19 -7.76 -2.86
C PHE A 24 -2.73 -7.61 -2.46
N GLU A 25 -2.40 -6.63 -1.62
CA GLU A 25 -1.08 -6.47 -1.03
C GLU A 25 -0.71 -7.70 -0.17
N GLU A 26 -1.58 -8.13 0.75
CA GLU A 26 -1.35 -9.32 1.59
C GLU A 26 -1.13 -10.58 0.76
N LEU A 27 -1.90 -10.76 -0.32
CA LEU A 27 -1.72 -11.88 -1.26
C LEU A 27 -0.39 -11.83 -2.03
N CYS A 28 0.23 -10.65 -2.15
CA CYS A 28 1.46 -10.43 -2.88
C CYS A 28 2.72 -10.49 -1.98
N LYS A 29 2.60 -10.24 -0.68
CA LYS A 29 3.70 -10.39 0.29
C LYS A 29 4.42 -11.74 0.22
N PRO A 30 3.74 -12.92 0.21
CA PRO A 30 4.43 -14.21 0.16
C PRO A 30 5.12 -14.49 -1.18
N LYS A 31 4.88 -13.69 -2.22
CA LYS A 31 5.58 -13.80 -3.51
C LYS A 31 6.88 -13.00 -3.56
N CYS A 32 7.04 -12.05 -2.64
CA CYS A 32 8.16 -11.10 -2.58
C CYS A 32 9.11 -11.42 -1.42
N VAL A 33 9.34 -12.71 -1.14
CA VAL A 33 10.14 -13.17 0.01
C VAL A 33 11.61 -12.78 -0.05
N LYS A 34 12.22 -12.75 -1.24
CA LYS A 34 13.63 -12.40 -1.40
C LYS A 34 13.94 -10.97 -0.91
N PRO A 35 13.29 -9.91 -1.45
CA PRO A 35 13.54 -8.56 -0.99
C PRO A 35 13.05 -8.33 0.45
N LEU A 36 12.06 -9.11 0.94
CA LEU A 36 11.67 -9.07 2.35
C LEU A 36 12.80 -9.53 3.28
N LEU A 37 13.52 -10.60 2.94
CA LEU A 37 14.66 -11.09 3.72
C LEU A 37 15.81 -10.08 3.73
N GLU A 38 16.10 -9.45 2.59
CA GLU A 38 17.13 -8.40 2.48
C GLU A 38 16.76 -7.17 3.32
N TYR A 39 15.49 -6.76 3.31
CA TYR A 39 15.00 -5.69 4.17
C TYR A 39 15.13 -6.07 5.66
N GLN A 40 14.73 -7.28 6.05
CA GLN A 40 14.89 -7.75 7.44
C GLN A 40 16.36 -7.80 7.88
N ALA A 41 17.27 -8.21 7.00
CA ALA A 41 18.71 -8.18 7.28
C ALA A 41 19.21 -6.74 7.48
N CYS A 42 18.71 -5.80 6.67
CA CYS A 42 19.01 -4.38 6.85
C CYS A 42 18.47 -3.84 8.19
N VAL A 43 17.24 -4.19 8.57
CA VAL A 43 16.63 -3.78 9.85
C VAL A 43 17.47 -4.27 11.04
N LYS A 44 17.92 -5.53 11.00
CA LYS A 44 18.81 -6.08 12.04
C LYS A 44 20.15 -5.34 12.12
N ARG A 45 20.70 -4.91 10.99
CA ARG A 45 21.94 -4.13 10.96
C ARG A 45 21.78 -2.77 11.63
N ILE A 46 20.67 -2.06 11.35
CA ILE A 46 20.44 -0.71 11.87
C ILE A 46 19.90 -0.67 13.31
N GLN A 47 19.43 -1.79 13.85
CA GLN A 47 18.83 -1.85 15.19
C GLN A 47 19.79 -1.42 16.31
N GLY A 48 21.10 -1.55 16.10
CA GLY A 48 22.14 -1.11 17.05
C GLY A 48 22.76 0.25 16.73
N ASP A 49 22.23 0.99 15.75
CA ASP A 49 22.84 2.23 15.27
C ASP A 49 22.10 3.48 15.78
N GLU A 50 22.68 4.16 16.76
CA GLU A 50 22.13 5.39 17.36
C GLU A 50 22.47 6.66 16.56
N SER A 51 23.37 6.55 15.58
CA SER A 51 23.87 7.68 14.79
C SER A 51 22.81 8.31 13.86
N GLY A 52 21.67 7.66 13.66
CA GLY A 52 20.57 8.18 12.82
C GLY A 52 20.85 8.28 11.32
N HIS A 53 22.08 8.03 10.85
CA HIS A 53 22.47 8.12 9.43
C HIS A 53 22.24 6.84 8.61
N LYS A 54 21.94 5.73 9.27
CA LYS A 54 21.76 4.44 8.60
C LYS A 54 20.28 4.19 8.35
N HIS A 55 19.93 3.93 7.09
CA HIS A 55 18.56 3.71 6.65
C HIS A 55 18.44 2.48 5.76
N CYS A 56 17.26 1.87 5.78
CA CYS A 56 16.90 0.73 4.93
C CYS A 56 15.92 1.13 3.82
N THR A 57 15.85 2.42 3.48
CA THR A 57 14.91 2.96 2.48
C THR A 57 15.10 2.30 1.12
N GLY A 58 16.33 2.03 0.70
CA GLY A 58 16.60 1.30 -0.54
C GLY A 58 15.97 -0.09 -0.56
N GLN A 59 16.27 -0.92 0.44
CA GLN A 59 15.72 -2.28 0.54
C GLN A 59 14.20 -2.27 0.74
N TYR A 60 13.68 -1.27 1.45
CA TYR A 60 12.25 -1.05 1.60
C TYR A 60 11.57 -0.78 0.25
N PHE A 61 12.16 0.09 -0.58
CA PHE A 61 11.65 0.37 -1.92
C PHE A 61 11.72 -0.85 -2.84
N ASP A 62 12.76 -1.69 -2.73
CA ASP A 62 12.84 -2.93 -3.51
C ASP A 62 11.74 -3.92 -3.12
N TYR A 63 11.47 -4.07 -1.82
CA TYR A 63 10.38 -4.91 -1.31
C TYR A 63 9.01 -4.41 -1.79
N TRP A 64 8.72 -3.11 -1.61
CA TRP A 64 7.45 -2.54 -2.03
C TRP A 64 7.28 -2.51 -3.55
N SER A 65 8.36 -2.27 -4.31
CA SER A 65 8.32 -2.37 -5.77
C SER A 65 7.85 -3.74 -6.23
N CYS A 66 8.28 -4.82 -5.56
CA CYS A 66 7.81 -6.17 -5.87
C CYS A 66 6.32 -6.35 -5.53
N VAL A 67 5.89 -5.90 -4.35
CA VAL A 67 4.50 -6.01 -3.89
C VAL A 67 3.57 -5.22 -4.82
N ASP A 68 3.92 -3.98 -5.15
CA ASP A 68 3.14 -3.10 -6.02
C ASP A 68 3.02 -3.65 -7.43
N LYS A 69 4.12 -4.16 -8.01
CA LYS A 69 4.10 -4.84 -9.33
C LYS A 69 3.15 -6.04 -9.35
N CYS A 70 3.03 -6.75 -8.23
CA CYS A 70 2.12 -7.89 -8.10
C CYS A 70 0.66 -7.47 -7.86
N ALA A 71 0.44 -6.42 -7.05
CA ALA A 71 -0.89 -5.99 -6.62
C ALA A 71 -1.60 -5.14 -7.67
N ALA A 72 -0.88 -4.27 -8.38
CA ALA A 72 -1.40 -3.35 -9.38
C ALA A 72 -2.36 -4.00 -10.39
N PRO A 73 -1.98 -5.06 -11.15
CA PRO A 73 -2.89 -5.65 -12.14
C PRO A 73 -4.17 -6.22 -11.52
N LYS A 74 -4.11 -6.70 -10.27
CA LYS A 74 -5.26 -7.29 -9.58
C LYS A 74 -6.22 -6.22 -9.06
N ILE A 75 -5.66 -5.13 -8.50
CA ILE A 75 -6.44 -3.98 -8.03
C ILE A 75 -7.19 -3.36 -9.21
N PHE A 76 -6.49 -3.07 -10.31
CA PHE A 76 -7.11 -2.48 -11.51
C PHE A 76 -8.10 -3.42 -12.21
N SER A 77 -8.01 -4.74 -12.00
CA SER A 77 -9.01 -5.70 -12.50
C SER A 77 -10.33 -5.68 -11.73
N LYS A 78 -10.33 -5.24 -10.46
CA LYS A 78 -11.52 -5.18 -9.60
C LYS A 78 -12.21 -3.82 -9.61
N LEU A 79 -11.43 -2.77 -9.83
CA LEU A 79 -11.95 -1.42 -10.03
C LEU A 79 -12.57 -1.31 -11.44
N LYS A 80 -13.86 -1.68 -11.56
CA LYS A 80 -14.63 -1.42 -12.79
C LYS A 80 -14.68 0.09 -13.02
N ASN A 81 -13.92 0.55 -14.03
CA ASN A 81 -13.83 1.90 -14.55
C ASN A 81 -13.00 2.91 -13.74
N ALA A 82 -11.69 2.93 -14.02
CA ALA A 82 -10.92 4.17 -13.98
C ALA A 82 -9.89 4.13 -15.11
N TYR A 83 -10.32 4.62 -16.26
CA TYR A 83 -9.47 5.12 -17.34
C TYR A 83 -8.48 6.14 -16.77
N MET A 84 -7.35 5.65 -16.30
CA MET A 84 -6.11 6.41 -16.29
C MET A 84 -4.98 5.41 -16.44
N VAL A 85 -4.54 5.28 -17.69
CA VAL A 85 -3.19 4.86 -18.04
C VAL A 85 -2.23 5.76 -17.25
N PHE A 86 -1.85 5.38 -16.03
CA PHE A 86 -0.71 5.99 -15.38
C PHE A 86 0.53 5.36 -15.99
N SER A 87 0.93 5.94 -17.12
CA SER A 87 2.23 5.75 -17.76
C SER A 87 3.34 5.74 -16.70
N MET A 88 3.85 4.55 -16.37
CA MET A 88 5.06 4.35 -15.55
C MET A 88 6.33 4.77 -16.33
N ARG A 89 6.34 5.98 -16.91
CA ARG A 89 7.53 6.53 -17.58
C ARG A 89 7.97 7.93 -17.15
N THR A 90 7.31 8.58 -16.19
CA THR A 90 7.77 9.91 -15.76
C THR A 90 7.59 10.22 -14.27
N PHE A 91 8.00 9.30 -13.39
CA PHE A 91 8.40 9.69 -12.04
C PHE A 91 9.69 8.96 -11.68
N ALA A 92 10.75 9.34 -12.39
CA ALA A 92 12.06 9.45 -11.76
C ALA A 92 11.95 10.60 -10.75
N PHE A 93 11.77 10.29 -9.48
CA PHE A 93 12.17 11.21 -8.41
C PHE A 93 13.67 10.99 -8.18
N PHE A 94 14.46 11.68 -9.01
CA PHE A 94 15.67 12.36 -8.55
C PHE A 94 15.25 13.58 -7.73
#